data_AF-A0A656KPQ6-F1
#
_entry.id   AF-A0A656KPQ6-F1
#
_cell.length_a   1.000
_cell.length_b   1.000
_cell.length_c   1.000
_cell.angle_alpha   90.00
_cell.angle_beta   90.00
_cell.angle_gamma   90.00
#
_symmetry.space_group_name_H-M   'P 1'
#
loop_
_entity.id
_entity.type
_entity.pdbx_description
1 polymer ?
#
loop_
_entity_poly.entity_id
_entity_poly.type
_entity_poly.pdbx_seq_one_letter_code
_entity_poly.pdbx_strand_id
1 'polypeptide(L)'
;MLMKKVRIIPIEMRTKLPAYFYSALGMKAPLNGNHLQRKIMDLIDLYYFHFKMIFPPLNTPLLSYKHIQDLGLPVEIYPAVKRLASILGVNFSFDVLSTSIRGPLSFPEMRIICLIVIATKLSQPFDSLERIPENSSDPTILKIDWKAWFKIMHENQEIGFKKGEELNVRDTDVWNMDDVKIDQYLDWFQKSWLDERKPKISELILDHFPLQSQRSYEEEIGETERRFDKQILIQEASILQTPSSSIEYDKSKNLRPGAMYIRYRALGDLTEEAKNFYGHAASKVGVSTSFLVRAVFQMEIQIESWLTANKKKELEKLRSLNTEGDKSSAV
;
A
#
# COMPACT_ATOMS: atom_id res chain seq x y z
N MET A 1 15.88 8.55 -24.27
CA MET A 1 16.03 9.63 -23.26
C MET A 1 16.29 8.99 -21.91
N LEU A 2 17.42 9.27 -21.26
CA LEU A 2 17.83 8.64 -19.99
C LEU A 2 17.93 9.73 -18.91
N MET A 3 17.28 9.55 -17.75
CA MET A 3 17.62 10.36 -16.58
C MET A 3 19.07 10.10 -16.19
N LYS A 4 19.89 11.16 -16.11
CA LYS A 4 21.33 11.07 -15.88
C LYS A 4 21.66 11.04 -14.37
N LYS A 5 21.36 9.93 -13.67
CA LYS A 5 22.01 9.63 -12.37
C LYS A 5 23.54 9.49 -12.48
N VAL A 6 24.05 9.36 -13.71
CA VAL A 6 25.46 9.51 -14.06
C VAL A 6 26.06 10.84 -13.58
N ARG A 7 25.25 11.87 -13.25
CA ARG A 7 25.73 13.15 -12.67
C ARG A 7 26.37 13.01 -11.29
N ILE A 8 25.96 12.02 -10.49
CA ILE A 8 26.55 11.79 -9.15
C ILE A 8 28.01 11.28 -9.28
N ILE A 9 28.34 10.70 -10.43
CA ILE A 9 29.67 10.15 -10.68
C ILE A 9 30.60 11.30 -11.11
N PRO A 10 31.79 11.43 -10.49
CA PRO A 10 32.79 12.42 -10.87
C PRO A 10 33.11 12.38 -12.37
N ILE A 11 33.36 13.57 -12.95
CA ILE A 11 33.61 13.73 -14.40
C ILE A 11 34.77 12.85 -14.87
N GLU A 12 35.80 12.69 -14.05
CA GLU A 12 36.99 11.87 -14.35
C GLU A 12 36.67 10.37 -14.49
N MET A 13 35.76 9.85 -13.66
CA MET A 13 35.31 8.46 -13.75
C MET A 13 34.35 8.29 -14.93
N ARG A 14 33.53 9.31 -15.18
CA ARG A 14 32.58 9.34 -16.27
C ARG A 14 33.30 9.23 -17.62
N THR A 15 34.33 10.04 -17.89
CA THR A 15 35.05 10.02 -19.18
C THR A 15 35.70 8.67 -19.50
N LYS A 16 36.08 7.89 -18.48
CA LYS A 16 36.71 6.57 -18.63
C LYS A 16 35.72 5.40 -18.67
N LEU A 17 34.43 5.64 -18.42
CA LEU A 17 33.45 4.57 -18.31
C LEU A 17 33.05 4.03 -19.71
N PRO A 18 33.06 2.71 -19.94
CA PRO A 18 32.52 2.14 -21.18
C PRO A 18 31.04 2.43 -21.40
N ALA A 19 30.61 2.54 -22.66
CA ALA A 19 29.23 2.89 -23.06
C ALA A 19 28.16 1.93 -22.48
N TYR A 20 28.49 0.67 -22.26
CA TYR A 20 27.58 -0.29 -21.63
C TYR A 20 27.17 0.12 -20.21
N PHE A 21 28.14 0.56 -19.39
CA PHE A 21 27.86 0.99 -18.01
C PHE A 21 27.09 2.31 -17.97
N TYR A 22 27.32 3.21 -18.93
CA TYR A 22 26.48 4.39 -19.10
C TYR A 22 25.01 4.03 -19.33
N SER A 23 24.78 3.02 -20.17
CA SER A 23 23.43 2.53 -20.48
C SER A 23 22.79 1.85 -19.27
N ALA A 24 23.58 1.19 -18.40
CA ALA A 24 23.11 0.55 -17.18
C ALA A 24 22.80 1.55 -16.05
N LEU A 25 23.58 2.63 -15.94
CA LEU A 25 23.42 3.69 -14.94
C LEU A 25 22.31 4.69 -15.29
N GLY A 26 21.94 4.79 -16.56
CA GLY A 26 20.82 5.59 -17.00
C GLY A 26 19.48 4.92 -16.65
N MET A 27 18.55 5.67 -16.06
CA MET A 27 17.18 5.17 -15.89
C MET A 27 16.48 5.19 -17.25
N LYS A 28 16.06 4.01 -17.72
CA LYS A 28 15.38 3.79 -19.02
C LYS A 28 13.86 3.80 -18.92
N ALA A 29 13.32 3.56 -17.74
CA ALA A 29 11.91 3.38 -17.50
C ALA A 29 11.56 3.87 -16.09
N PRO A 30 10.30 4.24 -15.84
CA PRO A 30 9.83 4.50 -14.48
C PRO A 30 10.01 3.25 -13.62
N LEU A 31 10.29 3.47 -12.34
CA LEU A 31 10.53 2.39 -11.40
C LEU A 31 9.21 1.64 -11.13
N ASN A 32 9.15 0.37 -11.52
CA ASN A 32 8.04 -0.51 -11.17
C ASN A 32 8.29 -1.10 -9.78
N GLY A 33 7.35 -0.96 -8.84
CA GLY A 33 7.53 -1.43 -7.46
C GLY A 33 7.73 -2.94 -7.37
N ASN A 34 7.08 -3.74 -8.23
CA ASN A 34 7.31 -5.18 -8.29
C ASN A 34 8.76 -5.53 -8.66
N HIS A 35 9.33 -4.80 -9.62
CA HIS A 35 10.73 -4.99 -10.02
C HIS A 35 11.68 -4.52 -8.92
N LEU A 36 11.37 -3.40 -8.25
CA LEU A 36 12.16 -2.90 -7.13
C LEU A 36 12.19 -3.92 -5.99
N GLN A 37 11.02 -4.38 -5.53
CA GLN A 37 10.92 -5.35 -4.44
C GLN A 37 11.65 -6.66 -4.78
N ARG A 38 11.53 -7.14 -6.02
CA ARG A 38 12.30 -8.31 -6.48
C ARG A 38 13.81 -8.07 -6.43
N LYS A 39 14.28 -6.91 -6.88
CA LYS A 39 15.71 -6.56 -6.85
C LYS A 39 16.24 -6.38 -5.42
N ILE A 40 15.43 -5.86 -4.50
CA ILE A 40 15.76 -5.80 -3.07
C ILE A 40 15.93 -7.22 -2.52
N MET A 41 15.02 -8.14 -2.83
CA MET A 41 15.16 -9.53 -2.40
C MET A 41 16.37 -10.23 -3.00
N ASP A 42 16.66 -10.03 -4.29
CA ASP A 42 17.86 -10.58 -4.93
C ASP A 42 19.15 -10.07 -4.25
N LEU A 43 19.14 -8.80 -3.84
CA LEU A 43 20.24 -8.18 -3.10
C LEU A 43 20.38 -8.79 -1.69
N ILE A 44 19.26 -8.94 -0.97
CA ILE A 44 19.25 -9.55 0.37
C ILE A 44 19.84 -10.97 0.32
N ASP A 45 19.42 -11.76 -0.66
CA ASP A 45 19.95 -13.10 -0.88
C ASP A 45 21.46 -13.06 -1.16
N LEU A 46 21.92 -12.16 -2.03
CA LEU A 46 23.35 -11.98 -2.32
C LEU A 46 24.13 -11.70 -1.04
N TYR A 47 23.68 -10.74 -0.22
CA TYR A 47 24.37 -10.40 1.02
C TYR A 47 24.37 -11.55 2.04
N TYR A 48 23.29 -12.31 2.10
CA TYR A 48 23.23 -13.48 2.97
C TYR A 48 24.14 -14.63 2.49
N PHE A 49 24.15 -14.92 1.19
CA PHE A 49 24.99 -16.00 0.67
C PHE A 49 26.48 -15.66 0.74
N HIS A 50 26.87 -14.41 0.45
CA HIS A 50 28.27 -13.99 0.44
C HIS A 50 28.80 -13.59 1.82
N PHE A 51 28.00 -12.89 2.62
CA PHE A 51 28.45 -12.29 3.88
C PHE A 51 27.73 -12.84 5.12
N LYS A 52 26.77 -13.76 4.97
CA LYS A 52 25.90 -14.27 6.05
C LYS A 52 25.21 -13.15 6.83
N MET A 53 24.98 -12.02 6.16
CA MET A 53 24.31 -10.86 6.74
C MET A 53 22.81 -11.12 6.86
N ILE A 54 22.25 -10.87 8.04
CA ILE A 54 20.82 -10.95 8.29
C ILE A 54 20.27 -9.53 8.32
N PHE A 55 19.28 -9.26 7.47
CA PHE A 55 18.60 -7.97 7.48
C PHE A 55 17.57 -7.93 8.62
N PRO A 56 17.45 -6.79 9.33
CA PRO A 56 16.44 -6.63 10.36
C PRO A 56 15.03 -6.65 9.76
N PRO A 57 14.01 -7.01 10.56
CA PRO A 57 12.62 -6.93 10.16
C PRO A 57 12.20 -5.48 9.89
N LEU A 58 11.13 -5.31 9.10
CA LEU A 58 10.56 -3.99 8.85
C LEU A 58 10.05 -3.33 10.13
N ASN A 59 10.08 -2.00 10.15
CA ASN A 59 9.44 -1.20 11.20
C ASN A 59 7.91 -1.23 11.03
N THR A 60 7.29 -2.31 11.51
CA THR A 60 5.87 -2.60 11.29
C THR A 60 4.91 -1.59 11.93
N PRO A 61 5.13 -1.07 13.15
CA PRO A 61 4.20 -0.09 13.74
C PRO A 61 4.09 1.18 12.90
N LEU A 62 5.24 1.76 12.51
CA LEU A 62 5.24 3.02 11.76
C LEU A 62 4.73 2.84 10.32
N LEU A 63 5.13 1.74 9.65
CA LEU A 63 4.68 1.47 8.29
C LEU A 63 3.19 1.19 8.22
N SER A 64 2.65 0.40 9.15
CA SER A 64 1.20 0.14 9.18
C SER A 64 0.41 1.40 9.47
N TYR A 65 0.84 2.23 10.44
CA TYR A 65 0.20 3.52 10.71
C TYR A 65 0.25 4.44 9.50
N LYS A 66 1.41 4.56 8.85
CA LYS A 66 1.57 5.34 7.62
C LYS A 66 0.62 4.86 6.52
N HIS A 67 0.53 3.56 6.27
CA HIS A 67 -0.37 3.03 5.24
C HIS A 67 -1.85 3.24 5.58
N ILE A 68 -2.23 3.16 6.86
CA ILE A 68 -3.60 3.45 7.33
C ILE A 68 -3.95 4.92 7.08
N GLN A 69 -3.05 5.85 7.44
CA GLN A 69 -3.23 7.28 7.15
C GLN A 69 -3.27 7.57 5.65
N ASP A 70 -2.36 6.97 4.88
CA ASP A 70 -2.28 7.13 3.43
C ASP A 70 -3.55 6.64 2.72
N LEU A 71 -4.27 5.69 3.32
CA LEU A 71 -5.56 5.17 2.84
C LEU A 71 -6.77 5.88 3.46
N GLY A 72 -6.56 6.86 4.35
CA GLY A 72 -7.63 7.59 5.03
C GLY A 72 -8.54 6.68 5.85
N LEU A 73 -7.94 5.67 6.48
CA LEU A 73 -8.64 4.62 7.20
C LEU A 73 -8.75 4.93 8.70
N PRO A 74 -9.84 4.51 9.37
CA PRO A 74 -10.00 4.65 10.82
C PRO A 74 -8.84 4.01 11.59
N VAL A 75 -8.46 4.62 12.71
CA VAL A 75 -7.32 4.18 13.55
C VAL A 75 -7.56 2.79 14.17
N GLU A 76 -8.82 2.38 14.27
CA GLU A 76 -9.31 1.08 14.74
C GLU A 76 -8.80 -0.09 13.89
N ILE A 77 -8.39 0.17 12.64
CA ILE A 77 -7.79 -0.85 11.77
C ILE A 77 -6.39 -1.25 12.25
N TYR A 78 -5.65 -0.34 12.90
CA TYR A 78 -4.32 -0.64 13.41
C TYR A 78 -4.30 -1.81 14.42
N PRO A 79 -5.09 -1.80 15.52
CA PRO A 79 -5.14 -2.93 16.43
C PRO A 79 -5.72 -4.19 15.78
N ALA A 80 -6.61 -4.08 14.80
CA ALA A 80 -7.12 -5.21 14.03
C ALA A 80 -6.00 -5.90 13.22
N VAL A 81 -5.17 -5.13 12.53
CA VAL A 81 -3.99 -5.62 11.79
C VAL A 81 -3.01 -6.31 12.73
N LYS A 82 -2.73 -5.72 13.90
CA LYS A 82 -1.83 -6.31 14.91
C LYS A 82 -2.36 -7.66 15.40
N ARG A 83 -3.66 -7.76 15.67
CA ARG A 83 -4.31 -9.01 16.10
C ARG A 83 -4.27 -10.07 14.99
N LEU A 84 -4.59 -9.70 13.75
CA LEU A 84 -4.52 -10.62 12.61
C LEU A 84 -3.10 -11.14 12.39
N ALA A 85 -2.10 -10.26 12.47
CA ALA A 85 -0.69 -10.66 12.37
C ALA A 85 -0.31 -11.66 13.47
N SER A 86 -0.72 -11.42 14.73
CA SER A 86 -0.44 -12.34 15.84
C SER A 86 -1.14 -13.69 15.71
N ILE A 87 -2.38 -13.70 15.19
CA ILE A 87 -3.17 -14.92 14.98
C ILE A 87 -2.53 -15.80 13.91
N LEU A 88 -2.08 -15.18 12.82
CA LEU A 88 -1.48 -15.88 11.68
C LEU A 88 0.00 -16.21 11.88
N GLY A 89 0.65 -15.68 12.93
CA GLY A 89 2.09 -15.82 13.13
C GLY A 89 2.89 -15.20 11.99
N VAL A 90 2.41 -14.11 11.39
CA VAL A 90 3.06 -13.46 10.26
C VAL A 90 4.30 -12.73 10.73
N ASN A 91 5.45 -13.15 10.24
CA ASN A 91 6.71 -12.44 10.44
C ASN A 91 6.90 -11.40 9.33
N PHE A 92 7.28 -10.19 9.70
CA PHE A 92 7.60 -9.10 8.75
C PHE A 92 9.10 -9.00 8.47
N SER A 93 9.77 -10.16 8.50
CA SER A 93 11.17 -10.33 8.16
C SER A 93 11.32 -10.71 6.69
N PHE A 94 12.50 -10.51 6.12
CA PHE A 94 12.82 -10.96 4.77
C PHE A 94 13.20 -12.45 4.79
N ASP A 95 12.48 -13.25 4.00
CA ASP A 95 12.74 -14.70 3.92
C ASP A 95 13.84 -14.97 2.90
N VAL A 96 15.05 -15.27 3.39
CA VAL A 96 16.26 -15.39 2.56
C VAL A 96 16.49 -16.78 1.96
N LEU A 97 15.77 -17.79 2.47
CA LEU A 97 15.99 -19.21 2.13
C LEU A 97 14.87 -19.82 1.27
N SER A 98 13.90 -19.01 0.83
CA SER A 98 12.79 -19.52 0.03
C SER A 98 13.24 -19.75 -1.42
N THR A 99 13.67 -20.97 -1.73
CA THR A 99 13.97 -21.46 -3.09
C THR A 99 12.72 -21.68 -3.94
N SER A 100 11.53 -21.63 -3.33
CA SER A 100 10.27 -21.67 -4.07
C SER A 100 10.05 -20.37 -4.85
N ILE A 101 9.35 -20.47 -5.98
CA ILE A 101 8.88 -19.30 -6.76
C ILE A 101 8.34 -18.26 -5.78
N ARG A 102 9.02 -17.11 -5.70
CA ARG A 102 8.66 -16.05 -4.75
C ARG A 102 7.24 -15.59 -5.04
N GLY A 103 6.32 -15.95 -4.16
CA GLY A 103 4.92 -15.54 -4.24
C GLY A 103 4.75 -14.06 -3.85
N PRO A 104 3.57 -13.48 -4.12
CA PRO A 104 3.23 -12.11 -3.70
C PRO A 104 3.45 -11.83 -2.21
N LEU A 105 3.24 -12.83 -1.36
CA LEU A 105 3.44 -12.74 0.09
C LEU A 105 4.90 -12.93 0.54
N SER A 106 5.86 -13.06 -0.37
CA SER A 106 7.28 -13.11 0.01
C SER A 106 7.81 -11.76 0.50
N PHE A 107 7.18 -10.66 0.07
CA PHE A 107 7.60 -9.31 0.45
C PHE A 107 6.94 -8.88 1.76
N PRO A 108 7.70 -8.44 2.78
CA PRO A 108 7.13 -8.07 4.07
C PRO A 108 6.24 -6.82 4.00
N GLU A 109 6.52 -5.87 3.11
CA GLU A 109 5.62 -4.72 2.83
C GLU A 109 4.26 -5.17 2.27
N MET A 110 4.28 -6.16 1.36
CA MET A 110 3.06 -6.74 0.81
C MET A 110 2.23 -7.44 1.89
N ARG A 111 2.88 -8.08 2.87
CA ARG A 111 2.16 -8.67 4.01
C ARG A 111 1.41 -7.62 4.82
N ILE A 112 2.04 -6.47 5.09
CA ILE A 112 1.43 -5.37 5.85
C ILE A 112 0.20 -4.84 5.11
N ILE A 113 0.33 -4.48 3.83
CA ILE A 113 -0.80 -3.93 3.08
C ILE A 113 -1.94 -4.95 2.93
N CYS A 114 -1.62 -6.24 2.73
CA CYS A 114 -2.64 -7.28 2.64
C CYS A 114 -3.43 -7.41 3.95
N LEU A 115 -2.75 -7.38 5.11
CA LEU A 115 -3.42 -7.41 6.40
C LEU A 115 -4.29 -6.16 6.61
N ILE A 116 -3.85 -4.99 6.19
CA ILE A 116 -4.65 -3.75 6.23
C ILE A 116 -5.91 -3.91 5.39
N VAL A 117 -5.78 -4.38 4.14
CA VAL A 117 -6.93 -4.60 3.24
C VAL A 117 -7.89 -5.66 3.79
N ILE A 118 -7.38 -6.71 4.44
CA ILE A 118 -8.24 -7.72 5.06
C ILE A 118 -8.95 -7.14 6.29
N ALA A 119 -8.23 -6.40 7.13
CA ALA A 119 -8.80 -5.74 8.30
C ALA A 119 -9.88 -4.72 7.90
N THR A 120 -9.65 -3.95 6.83
CA THR A 120 -10.66 -3.01 6.30
C THR A 120 -11.86 -3.75 5.77
N LYS A 121 -11.70 -4.84 5.02
CA LYS A 121 -12.84 -5.65 4.58
C LYS A 121 -13.65 -6.25 5.72
N LEU A 122 -13.00 -6.58 6.84
CA LEU A 122 -13.67 -7.15 8.01
C LEU A 122 -14.46 -6.09 8.79
N SER A 123 -13.91 -4.88 8.97
CA SER A 123 -14.57 -3.79 9.69
C SER A 123 -15.55 -2.99 8.82
N GLN A 124 -15.16 -2.72 7.58
CA GLN A 124 -15.80 -1.83 6.60
C GLN A 124 -15.91 -2.54 5.24
N PRO A 125 -16.91 -3.41 5.04
CA PRO A 125 -17.08 -4.12 3.78
C PRO A 125 -17.46 -3.17 2.63
N PHE A 126 -17.10 -3.54 1.40
CA PHE A 126 -17.41 -2.82 0.15
C PHE A 126 -18.76 -3.23 -0.46
N ASP A 127 -19.64 -3.81 0.36
CA ASP A 127 -20.90 -4.40 -0.08
C ASP A 127 -22.07 -3.50 0.32
N SER A 128 -23.18 -3.63 -0.42
CA SER A 128 -24.46 -2.98 -0.09
C SER A 128 -25.21 -3.63 1.08
N LEU A 129 -24.66 -4.69 1.70
CA LEU A 129 -25.29 -5.37 2.83
C LEU A 129 -25.19 -4.54 4.12
N GLU A 130 -26.33 -4.33 4.76
CA GLU A 130 -26.41 -3.68 6.06
C GLU A 130 -25.91 -4.62 7.17
N ARG A 131 -24.85 -4.18 7.85
CA ARG A 131 -24.31 -4.85 9.04
C ARG A 131 -24.35 -3.82 10.16
N ILE A 132 -24.93 -4.19 11.28
CA ILE A 132 -25.19 -3.28 12.40
C ILE A 132 -24.40 -3.78 13.62
N PRO A 133 -23.62 -2.93 14.29
CA PRO A 133 -22.91 -3.32 15.50
C PRO A 133 -23.87 -3.65 16.63
N GLU A 134 -23.49 -4.65 17.43
CA GLU A 134 -24.30 -5.07 18.59
C GLU A 134 -24.17 -4.08 19.76
N ASN A 135 -23.00 -3.45 19.89
CA ASN A 135 -22.65 -2.57 21.01
C ASN A 135 -22.32 -1.14 20.56
N SER A 136 -22.63 -0.16 21.40
CA SER A 136 -22.24 1.25 21.23
C SER A 136 -20.74 1.52 21.43
N SER A 137 -19.96 0.50 21.83
CA SER A 137 -18.49 0.57 21.92
C SER A 137 -17.79 -0.12 20.75
N ASP A 138 -18.54 -0.63 19.77
CA ASP A 138 -17.96 -1.30 18.60
C ASP A 138 -17.28 -0.27 17.67
N PRO A 139 -16.00 -0.47 17.29
CA PRO A 139 -15.33 0.38 16.31
C PRO A 139 -16.05 0.51 14.96
N THR A 140 -16.98 -0.39 14.62
CA THR A 140 -17.71 -0.35 13.34
C THR A 140 -18.94 0.56 13.34
N ILE A 141 -19.21 1.29 14.44
CA ILE A 141 -20.32 2.27 14.50
C ILE A 141 -20.16 3.36 13.45
N LEU A 142 -18.92 3.81 13.23
CA LEU A 142 -18.62 4.74 12.17
C LEU A 142 -18.42 3.95 10.87
N LYS A 143 -19.37 4.03 9.94
CA LYS A 143 -19.27 3.39 8.62
C LYS A 143 -18.71 4.39 7.60
N ILE A 144 -17.69 3.98 6.85
CA ILE A 144 -17.12 4.84 5.79
C ILE A 144 -18.09 4.90 4.61
N ASP A 145 -18.41 6.10 4.13
CA ASP A 145 -19.01 6.27 2.80
C ASP A 145 -17.92 6.16 1.74
N TRP A 146 -17.83 4.98 1.09
CA TRP A 146 -16.84 4.71 0.07
C TRP A 146 -16.93 5.63 -1.16
N LYS A 147 -18.11 6.20 -1.44
CA LYS A 147 -18.28 7.16 -2.55
C LYS A 147 -17.70 8.53 -2.19
N ALA A 148 -17.96 9.00 -0.98
CA ALA A 148 -17.35 10.23 -0.47
C ALA A 148 -15.83 10.06 -0.30
N TRP A 149 -15.39 8.92 0.25
CA TRP A 149 -13.97 8.56 0.36
C TRP A 149 -13.27 8.62 -1.01
N PHE A 150 -13.89 8.05 -2.05
CA PHE A 150 -13.32 8.07 -3.40
C PHE A 150 -13.13 9.49 -3.91
N LYS A 151 -14.13 10.37 -3.74
CA LYS A 151 -14.05 11.78 -4.15
C LYS A 151 -12.90 12.48 -3.44
N ILE A 152 -12.84 12.41 -2.11
CA ILE A 152 -11.81 13.08 -1.29
C ILE A 152 -10.39 12.59 -1.67
N MET A 153 -10.25 11.29 -1.94
CA MET A 153 -8.96 10.70 -2.32
C MET A 153 -8.52 11.07 -3.74
N HIS A 154 -9.47 11.26 -4.67
CA HIS A 154 -9.18 11.59 -6.08
C HIS A 154 -9.15 13.08 -6.40
N GLU A 155 -9.78 13.94 -5.60
CA GLU A 155 -9.91 15.40 -5.84
C GLU A 155 -8.55 16.10 -6.02
N ASN A 156 -7.47 15.51 -5.50
CA ASN A 156 -6.10 16.04 -5.64
C ASN A 156 -5.21 15.27 -6.64
N GLN A 157 -5.66 14.14 -7.18
CA GLN A 157 -4.85 13.35 -8.13
C GLN A 157 -5.00 13.81 -9.58
N GLU A 158 -6.06 14.55 -9.91
CA GLU A 158 -6.31 14.97 -11.30
C GLU A 158 -5.52 16.22 -11.70
N ILE A 159 -5.04 16.99 -10.72
CA ILE A 159 -4.33 18.25 -10.97
C ILE A 159 -2.84 17.96 -11.15
N GLY A 160 -2.46 17.51 -12.35
CA GLY A 160 -1.05 17.38 -12.74
C GLY A 160 -0.62 16.03 -13.30
N PHE A 161 0.69 15.81 -13.36
CA PHE A 161 1.30 14.52 -13.68
C PHE A 161 1.34 13.62 -12.46
N LYS A 162 1.11 12.31 -12.63
CA LYS A 162 1.51 11.37 -11.57
C LYS A 162 3.02 11.27 -11.54
N LYS A 163 3.57 11.14 -10.34
CA LYS A 163 5.01 11.01 -10.12
C LYS A 163 5.61 9.90 -10.98
N GLY A 164 6.52 10.25 -11.87
CA GLY A 164 7.18 9.35 -12.82
C GLY A 164 6.54 9.27 -14.21
N GLU A 165 5.32 9.79 -14.41
CA GLU A 165 4.70 9.91 -15.74
C GLU A 165 5.41 10.99 -16.58
N GLU A 166 6.08 11.95 -15.95
CA GLU A 166 6.85 13.00 -16.63
C GLU A 166 7.96 12.41 -17.52
N LEU A 167 8.46 11.21 -17.18
CA LEU A 167 9.47 10.50 -17.95
C LEU A 167 8.94 9.96 -19.30
N ASN A 168 7.64 9.72 -19.38
CA ASN A 168 7.01 9.09 -20.54
C ASN A 168 6.42 10.12 -21.52
N VAL A 169 6.45 11.40 -21.17
CA VAL A 169 5.97 12.50 -22.01
C VAL A 169 6.70 12.49 -23.35
N ARG A 170 5.92 12.49 -24.45
CA ARG A 170 6.42 12.66 -25.81
C ARG A 170 6.09 14.06 -26.33
N ASP A 171 6.79 14.47 -27.39
CA ASP A 171 6.56 15.75 -28.08
C ASP A 171 5.11 15.91 -28.57
N THR A 172 4.43 14.80 -28.89
CA THR A 172 3.02 14.79 -29.28
C THR A 172 2.07 15.13 -28.14
N ASP A 173 2.46 14.83 -26.91
CA ASP A 173 1.59 14.95 -25.74
C ASP A 173 1.53 16.40 -25.27
N VAL A 174 2.55 17.20 -25.58
CA VAL A 174 2.67 18.64 -25.23
C VAL A 174 1.46 19.43 -25.72
N TRP A 175 0.92 19.07 -26.89
CA TRP A 175 -0.24 19.75 -27.47
C TRP A 175 -1.55 19.55 -26.67
N ASN A 176 -1.63 18.48 -25.87
CA ASN A 176 -2.81 18.14 -25.06
C ASN A 176 -2.60 18.45 -23.58
N MET A 177 -1.49 19.07 -23.20
CA MET A 177 -1.19 19.41 -21.81
C MET A 177 -1.92 20.68 -21.41
N ASP A 178 -2.42 20.66 -20.17
CA ASP A 178 -2.96 21.84 -19.50
C ASP A 178 -1.81 22.69 -18.96
N ASP A 179 -2.04 23.98 -18.74
CA ASP A 179 -0.99 24.92 -18.32
C ASP A 179 -0.28 24.45 -17.04
N VAL A 180 -1.05 23.93 -16.08
CA VAL A 180 -0.53 23.37 -14.82
C VAL A 180 0.38 22.15 -15.06
N LYS A 181 0.05 21.31 -16.04
CA LYS A 181 0.88 20.15 -16.40
C LYS A 181 2.18 20.61 -17.05
N ILE A 182 2.14 21.65 -17.88
CA ILE A 182 3.33 22.24 -18.50
C ILE A 182 4.27 22.78 -17.43
N ASP A 183 3.75 23.56 -16.47
CA ASP A 183 4.56 24.11 -15.37
C ASP A 183 5.22 22.99 -14.55
N GLN A 184 4.46 21.95 -14.16
CA GLN A 184 5.01 20.79 -13.45
C GLN A 184 6.09 20.04 -14.25
N TYR A 185 5.90 19.91 -15.57
CA TYR A 185 6.89 19.29 -16.44
C TYR A 185 8.17 20.14 -16.54
N LEU A 186 8.03 21.47 -16.64
CA LEU A 186 9.17 22.39 -16.66
C LEU A 186 9.93 22.39 -15.33
N ASP A 187 9.23 22.35 -14.19
CA ASP A 187 9.82 22.21 -12.86
C ASP A 187 10.58 20.89 -12.72
N TRP A 188 9.97 19.79 -13.16
CA TRP A 188 10.61 18.48 -13.19
C TRP A 188 11.84 18.47 -14.12
N PHE A 189 11.76 19.14 -15.27
CA PHE A 189 12.86 19.27 -16.22
C PHE A 189 14.01 20.09 -15.62
N GLN A 190 13.71 21.20 -14.95
CA GLN A 190 14.69 21.98 -14.21
C GLN A 190 15.38 21.15 -13.13
N LYS A 191 14.63 20.33 -12.38
CA LYS A 191 15.20 19.44 -11.37
C LYS A 191 16.05 18.30 -11.95
N SER A 192 15.62 17.73 -13.08
CA SER A 192 16.15 16.46 -13.58
C SER A 192 17.19 16.63 -14.70
N TRP A 193 17.14 17.72 -15.46
CA TRP A 193 17.87 17.89 -16.72
C TRP A 193 18.77 19.13 -16.83
N LEU A 194 18.55 20.19 -16.05
CA LEU A 194 19.45 21.34 -16.04
C LEU A 194 20.81 20.94 -15.45
N ASP A 195 21.83 20.93 -16.31
CA ASP A 195 23.21 20.50 -16.04
C ASP A 195 23.95 21.62 -15.29
N GLU A 196 24.83 21.27 -14.35
CA GLU A 196 25.83 22.17 -13.75
C GLU A 196 27.00 22.49 -14.69
N ARG A 197 26.94 22.00 -15.94
CA ARG A 197 27.96 22.31 -16.93
C ARG A 197 27.90 23.80 -17.20
N LYS A 198 29.04 24.48 -17.01
CA LYS A 198 29.24 25.87 -17.45
C LYS A 198 28.64 26.00 -18.85
N PRO A 199 27.57 26.79 -19.00
CA PRO A 199 26.92 26.95 -20.28
C PRO A 199 27.96 27.52 -21.25
N LYS A 200 27.91 27.07 -22.52
CA LYS A 200 28.70 27.70 -23.59
C LYS A 200 28.23 29.14 -23.87
N ILE A 201 27.02 29.46 -23.42
CA ILE A 201 26.40 30.77 -23.41
C ILE A 201 27.00 31.59 -22.26
N SER A 202 27.26 32.88 -22.52
CA SER A 202 27.78 33.79 -21.50
C SER A 202 26.84 33.83 -20.29
N GLU A 203 27.41 33.75 -19.09
CA GLU A 203 26.67 33.86 -17.81
C GLU A 203 25.81 35.13 -17.78
N LEU A 204 26.28 36.20 -18.43
CA LEU A 204 25.55 37.46 -18.63
C LEU A 204 24.16 37.29 -19.30
N ILE A 205 24.00 36.36 -20.25
CA ILE A 205 22.71 36.12 -20.89
C ILE A 205 21.77 35.35 -19.96
N LEU A 206 22.31 34.48 -19.10
CA LEU A 206 21.51 33.69 -18.16
C LEU A 206 21.05 34.53 -16.97
N ASP A 207 21.82 35.53 -16.56
CA ASP A 207 21.41 36.50 -15.54
C ASP A 207 20.18 37.31 -15.96
N HIS A 208 19.95 37.48 -17.27
CA HIS A 208 18.73 38.10 -17.78
C HIS A 208 17.49 37.20 -17.68
N PHE A 209 17.65 35.90 -17.43
CA PHE A 209 16.55 34.92 -17.30
C PHE A 209 16.74 34.04 -16.06
N PRO A 210 16.59 34.62 -14.84
CA PRO A 210 16.79 33.88 -13.60
C PRO A 210 15.77 32.75 -13.45
N LEU A 211 16.25 31.56 -13.09
CA LEU A 211 15.40 30.43 -12.74
C LEU A 211 14.73 30.68 -11.38
N GLN A 212 13.47 30.25 -11.25
CA GLN A 212 12.76 30.37 -9.97
C GLN A 212 13.39 29.45 -8.91
N SER A 213 13.47 29.93 -7.66
CA SER A 213 13.98 29.17 -6.52
C SER A 213 13.03 28.02 -6.19
N GLN A 214 13.55 26.79 -6.19
CA GLN A 214 12.74 25.58 -5.98
C GLN A 214 12.25 25.43 -4.53
N ARG A 215 10.96 25.11 -4.35
CA ARG A 215 10.26 24.91 -3.05
C ARG A 215 10.53 23.53 -2.42
N SER A 216 11.79 23.14 -2.27
CA SER A 216 12.14 21.76 -1.90
C SER A 216 11.78 21.32 -0.48
N TYR A 217 11.66 22.24 0.50
CA TYR A 217 11.36 21.91 1.91
C TYR A 217 9.89 22.09 2.31
N GLU A 218 9.13 22.93 1.60
CA GLU A 218 7.70 23.18 1.90
C GLU A 218 6.80 22.02 1.47
N GLU A 219 7.24 21.21 0.49
CA GLU A 219 6.49 20.07 -0.03
C GLU A 219 6.30 18.94 0.99
N GLU A 220 7.30 18.63 1.83
CA GLU A 220 7.23 17.50 2.77
C GLU A 220 6.32 17.78 3.98
N ILE A 221 6.35 19.01 4.51
CA ILE A 221 5.50 19.44 5.62
C ILE A 221 4.04 19.52 5.13
N GLY A 222 3.83 20.14 3.97
CA GLY A 222 2.50 20.23 3.35
C GLY A 222 1.90 18.87 3.01
N GLU A 223 2.70 17.87 2.62
CA GLU A 223 2.19 16.52 2.35
C GLU A 223 1.64 15.84 3.62
N THR A 224 2.25 16.10 4.77
CA THR A 224 1.81 15.53 6.05
C THR A 224 0.52 16.17 6.54
N GLU A 225 0.42 17.50 6.48
CA GLU A 225 -0.80 18.26 6.81
C GLU A 225 -1.97 17.83 5.92
N ARG A 226 -1.74 17.74 4.61
CA ARG A 226 -2.74 17.25 3.63
C ARG A 226 -3.25 15.84 3.93
N ARG A 227 -2.45 14.96 4.55
CA ARG A 227 -2.92 13.62 4.95
C ARG A 227 -3.88 13.70 6.13
N PHE A 228 -3.59 14.54 7.12
CA PHE A 228 -4.48 14.75 8.26
C PHE A 228 -5.80 15.41 7.83
N ASP A 229 -5.75 16.43 6.99
CA ASP A 229 -6.95 17.11 6.49
C ASP A 229 -7.90 16.16 5.76
N LYS A 230 -7.35 15.30 4.89
CA LYS A 230 -8.14 14.27 4.19
C LYS A 230 -8.79 13.30 5.18
N GLN A 231 -8.08 12.90 6.22
CA GLN A 231 -8.61 11.97 7.20
C GLN A 231 -9.76 12.58 8.01
N ILE A 232 -9.66 13.87 8.36
CA ILE A 232 -10.74 14.61 9.01
C ILE A 232 -11.97 14.67 8.10
N LEU A 233 -11.79 15.05 6.83
CA LEU A 233 -12.88 15.12 5.85
C LEU A 233 -13.57 13.76 5.64
N ILE A 234 -12.81 12.67 5.61
CA ILE A 234 -13.37 11.31 5.48
C ILE A 234 -14.16 10.93 6.74
N GLN A 235 -13.67 11.30 7.92
CA GLN A 235 -14.36 11.04 9.17
C GLN A 235 -15.67 11.83 9.28
N GLU A 236 -15.68 13.08 8.84
CA GLU A 236 -16.87 13.92 8.76
C GLU A 236 -17.90 13.38 7.74
N ALA A 237 -17.42 12.85 6.61
CA ALA A 237 -18.27 12.24 5.59
C ALA A 237 -18.76 10.83 5.96
N SER A 238 -18.27 10.25 7.06
CA SER A 238 -18.65 8.90 7.47
C SER A 238 -20.03 8.87 8.14
N ILE A 239 -20.72 7.75 7.98
CA ILE A 239 -22.10 7.55 8.43
C ILE A 239 -22.10 6.91 9.82
N LEU A 240 -22.74 7.56 10.78
CA LEU A 240 -22.95 7.00 12.11
C LEU A 240 -24.08 5.96 12.08
N GLN A 241 -23.77 4.71 12.43
CA GLN A 241 -24.75 3.64 12.56
C GLN A 241 -25.35 3.60 13.96
N THR A 242 -26.67 3.41 14.06
CA THR A 242 -27.32 3.17 15.36
C THR A 242 -27.17 1.70 15.75
N PRO A 243 -26.62 1.38 16.93
CA PRO A 243 -26.52 0.00 17.38
C PRO A 243 -27.92 -0.58 17.55
N SER A 244 -28.10 -1.85 17.16
CA SER A 244 -29.39 -2.52 17.35
C SER A 244 -29.62 -2.72 18.85
N SER A 245 -30.67 -2.12 19.41
CA SER A 245 -31.07 -2.41 20.78
C SER A 245 -31.38 -3.90 20.91
N SER A 246 -30.94 -4.51 22.00
CA SER A 246 -30.97 -5.96 22.26
C SER A 246 -32.37 -6.60 22.30
N ILE A 247 -33.43 -5.86 21.95
CA ILE A 247 -34.84 -6.25 22.09
C ILE A 247 -35.44 -6.75 20.76
N GLU A 248 -34.91 -6.35 19.61
CA GLU A 248 -35.38 -6.77 18.27
C GLU A 248 -34.34 -7.63 17.53
N TYR A 249 -33.76 -8.63 18.23
CA TYR A 249 -32.79 -9.55 17.65
C TYR A 249 -33.45 -10.61 16.76
N ASP A 250 -33.95 -10.19 15.61
CA ASP A 250 -34.28 -11.12 14.54
C ASP A 250 -32.97 -11.53 13.84
N LYS A 251 -32.32 -12.59 14.35
CA LYS A 251 -31.03 -13.14 13.85
C LYS A 251 -31.02 -13.44 12.34
N SER A 252 -32.20 -13.42 11.71
CA SER A 252 -32.39 -13.62 10.28
C SER A 252 -32.12 -12.37 9.43
N LYS A 253 -32.24 -11.15 9.99
CA LYS A 253 -32.13 -9.89 9.24
C LYS A 253 -30.86 -9.08 9.54
N ASN A 254 -30.39 -9.08 10.78
CA ASN A 254 -29.26 -8.22 11.17
C ASN A 254 -27.95 -9.03 11.21
N LEU A 255 -27.07 -8.79 10.24
CA LEU A 255 -25.74 -9.40 10.22
C LEU A 255 -24.78 -8.61 11.09
N ARG A 256 -24.01 -9.31 11.93
CA ARG A 256 -22.90 -8.70 12.67
C ARG A 256 -21.83 -8.15 11.71
N PRO A 257 -21.10 -7.10 12.10
CA PRO A 257 -19.90 -6.67 11.39
C PRO A 257 -18.92 -7.84 11.21
N GLY A 258 -18.36 -7.98 9.99
CA GLY A 258 -17.50 -9.11 9.62
C GLY A 258 -18.22 -10.44 9.30
N ALA A 259 -19.55 -10.53 9.40
CA ALA A 259 -20.29 -11.67 8.86
C ALA A 259 -20.41 -11.61 7.33
N MET A 260 -20.51 -12.78 6.69
CA MET A 260 -20.56 -12.93 5.23
C MET A 260 -19.41 -12.21 4.53
N TYR A 261 -18.18 -12.63 4.83
CA TYR A 261 -16.97 -12.09 4.23
C TYR A 261 -16.86 -12.48 2.75
N ILE A 262 -16.84 -11.49 1.85
CA ILE A 262 -16.67 -11.71 0.42
C ILE A 262 -15.18 -11.80 0.06
N ARG A 263 -14.83 -12.79 -0.76
CA ARG A 263 -13.47 -13.00 -1.28
C ARG A 263 -13.43 -12.65 -2.75
N TYR A 264 -12.39 -11.94 -3.16
CA TYR A 264 -12.18 -11.58 -4.56
C TYR A 264 -11.00 -12.36 -5.11
N ARG A 265 -11.20 -13.10 -6.20
CA ARG A 265 -10.14 -13.92 -6.82
C ARG A 265 -9.48 -13.19 -7.98
N ALA A 266 -10.29 -12.50 -8.78
CA ALA A 266 -9.88 -11.77 -9.95
C ALA A 266 -10.31 -10.31 -9.92
N LEU A 267 -9.68 -9.49 -10.77
CA LEU A 267 -10.00 -8.06 -10.90
C LEU A 267 -11.47 -7.84 -11.32
N GLY A 268 -12.05 -8.78 -12.07
CA GLY A 268 -13.45 -8.74 -12.50
C GLY A 268 -14.46 -8.89 -11.37
N ASP A 269 -14.07 -9.54 -10.25
CA ASP A 269 -14.97 -9.82 -9.13
C ASP A 269 -15.17 -8.61 -8.21
N LEU A 270 -14.34 -7.58 -8.35
CA LEU A 270 -14.39 -6.40 -7.47
C LEU A 270 -15.55 -5.48 -7.87
N THR A 271 -16.28 -5.00 -6.85
CA THR A 271 -17.20 -3.86 -6.96
C THR A 271 -16.44 -2.60 -7.34
N GLU A 272 -17.11 -1.57 -7.86
CA GLU A 272 -16.47 -0.31 -8.26
C GLU A 272 -15.72 0.34 -7.08
N GLU A 273 -16.35 0.37 -5.91
CA GLU A 273 -15.75 0.88 -4.66
C GLU A 273 -14.50 0.08 -4.26
N ALA A 274 -14.57 -1.26 -4.35
CA ALA A 274 -13.41 -2.11 -4.09
C ALA A 274 -12.29 -1.89 -5.13
N LYS A 275 -12.61 -1.75 -6.42
CA LYS A 275 -11.61 -1.48 -7.47
C LYS A 275 -10.84 -0.19 -7.18
N ASN A 276 -11.56 0.85 -6.76
CA ASN A 276 -10.96 2.14 -6.43
C ASN A 276 -10.06 2.04 -5.19
N PHE A 277 -10.53 1.38 -4.13
CA PHE A 277 -9.74 1.17 -2.91
C PHE A 277 -8.47 0.33 -3.16
N TYR A 278 -8.61 -0.82 -3.84
CA TYR A 278 -7.47 -1.65 -4.23
C TYR A 278 -6.53 -0.92 -5.19
N GLY A 279 -7.08 -0.09 -6.08
CA GLY A 279 -6.35 0.85 -6.94
C GLY A 279 -5.42 1.76 -6.15
N HIS A 280 -5.99 2.45 -5.17
CA HIS A 280 -5.25 3.38 -4.32
C HIS A 280 -4.21 2.66 -3.46
N ALA A 281 -4.57 1.55 -2.82
CA ALA A 281 -3.65 0.74 -2.02
C ALA A 281 -2.48 0.19 -2.85
N ALA A 282 -2.75 -0.31 -4.05
CA ALA A 282 -1.73 -0.80 -4.95
C ALA A 282 -0.79 0.33 -5.41
N SER A 283 -1.33 1.52 -5.71
CA SER A 283 -0.55 2.71 -6.06
C SER A 283 0.39 3.14 -4.93
N LYS A 284 -0.07 3.14 -3.67
CA LYS A 284 0.76 3.51 -2.50
C LYS A 284 1.92 2.55 -2.26
N VAL A 285 1.76 1.27 -2.59
CA VAL A 285 2.84 0.26 -2.49
C VAL A 285 3.65 0.12 -3.80
N GLY A 286 3.19 0.74 -4.88
CA GLY A 286 3.85 0.72 -6.18
C GLY A 286 3.68 -0.59 -6.96
N VAL A 287 2.63 -1.37 -6.66
CA VAL A 287 2.34 -2.66 -7.30
C VAL A 287 1.11 -2.56 -8.20
N SER A 288 0.90 -3.53 -9.08
CA SER A 288 -0.33 -3.58 -9.88
C SER A 288 -1.52 -4.01 -9.02
N THR A 289 -2.71 -3.49 -9.32
CA THR A 289 -3.96 -3.87 -8.64
C THR A 289 -4.21 -5.37 -8.73
N SER A 290 -3.97 -5.96 -9.89
CA SER A 290 -4.07 -7.42 -10.11
C SER A 290 -3.13 -8.23 -9.22
N PHE A 291 -1.93 -7.70 -8.92
CA PHE A 291 -0.97 -8.35 -8.04
C PHE A 291 -1.42 -8.27 -6.58
N LEU A 292 -1.92 -7.11 -6.15
CA LEU A 292 -2.46 -6.94 -4.81
C LEU A 292 -3.68 -7.84 -4.55
N VAL A 293 -4.63 -7.94 -5.49
CA VAL A 293 -5.80 -8.82 -5.36
C VAL A 293 -5.37 -10.29 -5.16
N ARG A 294 -4.39 -10.76 -5.93
CA ARG A 294 -3.83 -12.11 -5.78
C ARG A 294 -3.14 -12.30 -4.43
N ALA A 295 -2.38 -11.29 -3.97
CA ALA A 295 -1.69 -11.33 -2.69
C ALA A 295 -2.68 -11.42 -1.51
N VAL A 296 -3.72 -10.59 -1.54
CA VAL A 296 -4.80 -10.60 -0.53
C VAL A 296 -5.50 -11.95 -0.53
N PHE A 297 -5.88 -12.47 -1.70
CA PHE A 297 -6.53 -13.79 -1.79
C PHE A 297 -5.66 -14.93 -1.22
N GLN A 298 -4.34 -14.91 -1.45
CA GLN A 298 -3.43 -15.89 -0.84
C GLN A 298 -3.40 -15.79 0.69
N MET A 299 -3.46 -14.57 1.24
CA MET A 299 -3.48 -14.38 2.69
C MET A 299 -4.84 -14.77 3.30
N GLU A 300 -5.94 -14.55 2.58
CA GLU A 300 -7.27 -15.05 2.95
C GLU A 300 -7.31 -16.58 3.02
N ILE A 301 -6.65 -17.28 2.09
CA ILE A 301 -6.51 -18.75 2.15
C ILE A 301 -5.73 -19.17 3.41
N GLN A 302 -4.67 -18.44 3.78
CA GLN A 302 -3.95 -18.73 5.02
C GLN A 302 -4.84 -18.57 6.25
N ILE A 303 -5.68 -17.53 6.28
CA ILE A 303 -6.68 -17.33 7.35
C ILE A 303 -7.68 -18.49 7.40
N GLU A 304 -8.20 -18.93 6.27
CA GLU A 304 -9.13 -20.06 6.20
C GLU A 304 -8.48 -21.37 6.69
N SER A 305 -7.24 -21.62 6.27
CA SER A 305 -6.47 -22.78 6.73
C SER A 305 -6.26 -22.74 8.25
N TRP A 306 -5.99 -21.56 8.80
CA TRP A 306 -5.87 -21.36 10.24
C TRP A 306 -7.21 -21.60 10.97
N LEU A 307 -8.32 -21.06 10.44
CA LEU A 307 -9.66 -21.23 11.02
C LEU A 307 -10.08 -22.70 11.05
N THR A 308 -9.86 -23.43 9.96
CA THR A 308 -10.18 -24.87 9.88
C THR A 308 -9.32 -25.70 10.82
N ALA A 309 -8.01 -25.40 10.92
CA ALA A 309 -7.13 -26.04 11.87
C ALA A 309 -7.53 -25.75 13.33
N ASN A 310 -7.94 -24.52 13.64
CA ASN A 310 -8.37 -24.15 14.99
C ASN A 310 -9.67 -24.85 15.39
N LYS A 311 -10.67 -24.89 14.49
CA LYS A 311 -11.91 -25.65 14.72
C LYS A 311 -11.64 -27.12 15.00
N LYS A 312 -10.72 -27.74 14.26
CA LYS A 312 -10.32 -29.13 14.50
C LYS A 312 -9.72 -29.32 15.89
N LYS A 313 -8.82 -28.43 16.33
CA LYS A 313 -8.22 -28.46 17.68
C LYS A 313 -9.26 -28.29 18.78
N GLU A 314 -10.25 -27.43 18.61
CA GLU A 314 -11.34 -27.25 19.58
C GLU A 314 -12.22 -28.51 19.68
N LEU A 315 -12.56 -29.13 18.55
CA LEU A 315 -13.30 -30.38 18.54
C LEU A 315 -12.51 -31.52 19.21
N GLU A 316 -11.20 -31.58 19.00
CA GLU A 316 -10.32 -32.56 19.66
C GLU A 316 -10.27 -32.33 21.19
N LYS A 317 -10.18 -31.07 21.65
CA LYS A 317 -10.24 -30.73 23.08
C LYS A 317 -11.58 -31.09 23.72
N LEU A 318 -12.70 -30.83 23.03
CA LEU A 318 -14.03 -31.20 23.52
C LEU A 318 -14.18 -32.73 23.60
N ARG A 319 -13.60 -33.48 22.66
CA ARG A 319 -13.58 -34.94 22.69
C ARG A 319 -12.73 -35.48 23.86
N SER A 320 -11.56 -34.90 24.13
CA SER A 320 -10.72 -35.33 25.26
C SER A 320 -11.38 -35.07 26.62
N LEU A 321 -12.07 -33.92 26.77
CA LEU A 321 -12.80 -33.58 27.99
C LEU A 321 -13.96 -34.55 28.26
N ASN A 322 -14.68 -34.98 27.22
CA ASN A 322 -15.76 -35.96 27.37
C ASN A 322 -15.24 -37.36 27.74
N THR A 323 -14.07 -37.76 27.24
CA THR A 323 -13.46 -39.06 27.60
C THR A 323 -12.88 -39.12 29.01
N GLU A 324 -12.55 -37.97 29.62
CA GLU A 324 -12.13 -37.90 31.03
C GLU A 324 -13.34 -37.87 31.98
N GLY A 325 -14.48 -37.28 31.56
CA GLY A 325 -15.74 -37.33 32.29
C GLY A 325 -16.32 -38.74 32.44
N ASP A 326 -16.25 -39.58 31.40
CA ASP A 326 -16.76 -40.95 31.44
C ASP A 326 -15.92 -41.89 32.34
N LYS A 327 -14.65 -41.57 32.60
CA LYS A 327 -13.82 -42.34 33.55
C LYS A 327 -14.09 -41.99 35.01
N SER A 328 -14.73 -40.84 35.29
CA SER A 328 -15.10 -40.42 36.65
C SER A 328 -16.47 -40.92 37.11
N SER A 329 -17.31 -41.45 36.21
CA SER A 329 -18.62 -42.06 36.54
C SER A 329 -18.57 -43.59 36.66
N ALA A 330 -17.38 -44.19 36.59
CA ALA A 330 -17.16 -45.64 36.69
C ALA A 330 -16.43 -46.07 37.97
N VAL A 331 -16.38 -45.20 38.99
CA VAL A 331 -15.95 -45.48 40.37
C VAL A 331 -17.10 -45.13 41.29
#